data_AF-A0A9P8DX16-F1
#
_entry.id   AF-A0A9P8DX16-F1
#
_cell.length_a   1.000
_cell.length_b   1.000
_cell.length_c   1.000
_cell.angle_alpha   90.00
_cell.angle_beta   90.00
_cell.angle_gamma   90.00
#
_symmetry.space_group_name_H-M   'P 1'
#
loop_
_entity.id
_entity.type
_entity.pdbx_description
1 polymer ?
#
loop_
_entity_poly.entity_id
_entity_poly.type
_entity_poly.pdbx_seq_one_letter_code
_entity_poly.pdbx_strand_id
1 'polypeptide(L)'
;KPGDNGLTFKADHLSKVTFDLPKDTPAGQYLLRVEHIGLHSASSFGGAQFYISCAQIEVSGSSTAKPSPTVKIPGVYTGHEDSLELSIYYPIPENYQPPGPAVWPSNGSSDSAPASSAAAAAPASSSSASVKVPATTASSADPTTMATVVKSSMPASTATGSVGGSSGTSKKYQQCGGKGYTGPSECESGSTCKSLNDYYSQCL
;
A
#
# COMPACT_ATOMS: atom_id res chain seq x y z
N LYS A 1 -4.63 7.34 14.74
CA LYS A 1 -4.59 7.37 16.24
C LYS A 1 -5.79 6.59 16.75
N PRO A 2 -5.73 5.96 17.93
CA PRO A 2 -6.91 5.33 18.53
C PRO A 2 -8.02 6.37 18.72
N GLY A 3 -9.26 5.95 18.46
CA GLY A 3 -10.49 6.70 18.72
C GLY A 3 -11.55 5.75 19.28
N ASP A 4 -12.69 6.31 19.71
CA ASP A 4 -13.70 5.58 20.49
C ASP A 4 -14.35 4.40 19.74
N ASN A 5 -14.29 4.38 18.40
CA ASN A 5 -14.87 3.34 17.53
C ASN A 5 -13.88 2.78 16.49
N GLY A 6 -12.57 2.87 16.75
CA GLY A 6 -11.52 2.43 15.82
C GLY A 6 -10.46 3.51 15.58
N LEU A 7 -9.57 3.27 14.62
CA LEU A 7 -8.58 4.27 14.22
C LEU A 7 -9.25 5.53 13.64
N THR A 8 -8.87 6.70 14.12
CA THR A 8 -9.16 7.99 13.46
C THR A 8 -8.03 8.33 12.49
N PHE A 9 -8.39 8.75 11.27
CA PHE A 9 -7.45 9.12 10.22
C PHE A 9 -7.48 10.63 9.95
N LYS A 10 -6.32 11.23 9.71
CA LYS A 10 -6.24 12.65 9.34
C LYS A 10 -6.92 12.95 7.99
N ALA A 11 -7.14 11.93 7.18
CA ALA A 11 -7.80 12.02 5.88
C ALA A 11 -9.34 12.02 5.97
N ASP A 12 -9.92 11.77 7.14
CA ASP A 12 -11.37 11.69 7.31
C ASP A 12 -12.05 12.99 6.85
N HIS A 13 -13.02 12.87 5.94
CA HIS A 13 -13.81 13.98 5.37
C HIS A 13 -13.00 15.03 4.60
N LEU A 14 -11.75 14.76 4.22
CA LEU A 14 -10.99 15.64 3.34
C LEU A 14 -11.40 15.44 1.88
N SER A 15 -11.70 16.54 1.19
CA SER A 15 -11.87 16.58 -0.28
C SER A 15 -10.61 17.08 -1.01
N LYS A 16 -9.60 17.52 -0.25
CA LYS A 16 -8.33 18.05 -0.76
C LYS A 16 -7.20 17.68 0.19
N VAL A 17 -6.06 17.28 -0.38
CA VAL A 17 -4.79 17.10 0.34
C VAL A 17 -3.80 18.15 -0.15
N THR A 18 -3.09 18.77 0.79
CA THR A 18 -2.01 19.72 0.51
C THR A 18 -0.72 19.12 1.04
N PHE A 19 0.37 19.24 0.27
CA PHE A 19 1.71 18.85 0.70
C PHE A 19 2.70 19.91 0.23
N ASP A 20 3.79 20.06 0.96
CA ASP A 20 4.91 20.90 0.55
C ASP A 20 5.90 20.05 -0.24
N LEU A 21 6.24 20.49 -1.45
CA LEU A 21 7.34 19.88 -2.19
C LEU A 21 8.65 20.16 -1.44
N PRO A 22 9.45 19.15 -1.08
CA PRO A 22 10.70 19.38 -0.37
C PRO A 22 11.63 20.30 -1.15
N LYS A 23 12.21 21.30 -0.48
CA LYS A 23 13.14 22.26 -1.10
C LYS A 23 14.39 21.59 -1.67
N ASP A 24 14.76 20.46 -1.11
CA ASP A 24 15.89 19.65 -1.57
C ASP A 24 15.56 18.84 -2.84
N THR A 25 14.33 18.91 -3.38
CA THR A 25 13.96 18.16 -4.60
C THR A 25 14.75 18.72 -5.78
N PRO A 26 15.56 17.91 -6.48
CA PRO A 26 16.27 18.36 -7.67
C PRO A 26 15.33 18.86 -8.74
N ALA A 27 15.84 19.75 -9.59
CA ALA A 27 15.09 20.16 -10.77
C ALA A 27 14.92 19.00 -11.75
N GLY A 28 13.76 18.92 -12.42
CA GLY A 28 13.47 17.90 -13.42
C GLY A 28 11.99 17.59 -13.58
N GLN A 29 11.69 16.66 -14.49
CA GLN A 29 10.34 16.14 -14.70
C GLN A 29 10.05 14.98 -13.76
N TYR A 30 8.90 15.01 -13.08
CA TYR A 30 8.48 13.98 -12.13
C TYR A 30 7.06 13.49 -12.40
N LEU A 31 6.81 12.24 -12.01
CA LEU A 31 5.46 11.76 -11.74
C LEU A 31 5.18 11.90 -10.24
N LEU A 32 4.19 12.71 -9.90
CA LEU A 32 3.62 12.80 -8.56
C LEU A 32 2.53 11.74 -8.42
N ARG A 33 2.75 10.74 -7.58
CA ARG A 33 1.77 9.72 -7.25
C ARG A 33 1.00 10.10 -6.00
N VAL A 34 -0.33 10.18 -6.09
CA VAL A 34 -1.23 10.32 -4.94
C VAL A 34 -1.89 8.97 -4.68
N GLU A 35 -1.94 8.56 -3.42
CA GLU A 35 -2.52 7.30 -3.00
C GLU A 35 -3.31 7.48 -1.71
N HIS A 36 -4.52 6.92 -1.68
CA HIS A 36 -5.31 6.72 -0.48
C HIS A 36 -5.61 5.22 -0.32
N ILE A 37 -5.42 4.69 0.89
CA ILE A 37 -5.57 3.26 1.18
C ILE A 37 -6.76 3.09 2.14
N GLY A 38 -7.85 2.51 1.63
CA GLY A 38 -9.02 2.16 2.43
C GLY A 38 -8.78 0.86 3.19
N LEU A 39 -8.86 0.92 4.53
CA LEU A 39 -8.55 -0.20 5.42
C LEU A 39 -9.79 -0.86 6.05
N HIS A 40 -11.00 -0.42 5.68
CA HIS A 40 -12.25 -0.86 6.31
C HIS A 40 -12.56 -2.35 6.11
N SER A 41 -11.91 -3.01 5.16
CA SER A 41 -12.00 -4.46 4.93
C SER A 41 -10.63 -5.14 4.95
N ALA A 42 -9.60 -4.48 5.47
CA ALA A 42 -8.21 -4.95 5.43
C ALA A 42 -7.89 -6.02 6.47
N SER A 43 -8.88 -6.60 7.17
CA SER A 43 -8.63 -7.66 8.16
C SER A 43 -8.07 -8.94 7.54
N SER A 44 -8.10 -9.08 6.22
CA SER A 44 -7.63 -10.24 5.46
C SER A 44 -6.78 -9.76 4.29
N PHE A 45 -5.81 -10.58 3.90
CA PHE A 45 -5.01 -10.36 2.69
C PHE A 45 -5.86 -9.95 1.48
N GLY A 46 -5.45 -8.88 0.81
CA GLY A 46 -6.15 -8.31 -0.36
C GLY A 46 -7.39 -7.48 -0.03
N GLY A 47 -7.73 -7.31 1.25
CA GLY A 47 -8.87 -6.49 1.68
C GLY A 47 -8.62 -4.97 1.68
N ALA A 48 -7.36 -4.53 1.68
CA ALA A 48 -7.00 -3.13 1.55
C ALA A 48 -7.29 -2.60 0.13
N GLN A 49 -7.88 -1.41 0.04
CA GLN A 49 -8.32 -0.81 -1.23
C GLN A 49 -7.44 0.38 -1.60
N PHE A 50 -6.78 0.31 -2.75
CA PHE A 50 -5.86 1.35 -3.21
C PHE A 50 -6.53 2.30 -4.22
N TYR A 51 -6.62 3.57 -3.87
CA TYR A 51 -7.13 4.64 -4.74
C TYR A 51 -5.96 5.51 -5.19
N ILE A 52 -5.54 5.36 -6.45
CA ILE A 52 -4.26 5.89 -6.95
C ILE A 52 -4.50 6.80 -8.15
N SER A 53 -3.73 7.89 -8.23
CA SER A 53 -3.57 8.68 -9.46
C SER A 53 -2.15 9.23 -9.58
N CYS A 54 -1.75 9.60 -10.80
CA CYS A 54 -0.46 10.22 -11.06
C CYS A 54 -0.64 11.54 -11.82
N ALA A 55 0.15 12.55 -11.46
CA ALA A 55 0.26 13.81 -12.18
C ALA A 55 1.70 13.99 -12.71
N GLN A 56 1.85 14.65 -13.85
CA GLN A 56 3.16 15.08 -14.34
C GLN A 56 3.45 16.48 -13.82
N ILE A 57 4.63 16.68 -13.23
CA ILE A 57 5.07 17.98 -12.73
C ILE A 57 6.49 18.27 -13.21
N GLU A 58 6.79 19.55 -13.38
CA GLU A 58 8.14 20.06 -13.57
C GLU A 58 8.59 20.75 -12.29
N VAL A 59 9.69 20.29 -11.72
CA VAL A 59 10.31 20.90 -10.54
C VAL A 59 11.44 21.80 -11.02
N SER A 60 11.37 23.06 -10.64
CA SER A 60 12.47 24.02 -10.79
C SER A 60 13.24 24.16 -9.49
N GLY A 61 14.55 24.36 -9.56
CA GLY A 61 15.39 24.59 -8.39
C GLY A 61 16.87 24.41 -8.70
N SER A 62 17.70 24.53 -7.68
CA SER A 62 19.17 24.33 -7.78
C SER A 62 19.68 23.19 -6.91
N SER A 63 18.78 22.41 -6.29
CA SER A 63 19.18 21.29 -5.46
C SER A 63 19.82 20.18 -6.30
N THR A 64 20.87 19.58 -5.76
CA THR A 64 21.54 18.39 -6.30
C THR A 64 21.39 17.18 -5.37
N ALA A 65 20.54 17.27 -4.33
CA ALA A 65 20.31 16.18 -3.40
C ALA A 65 19.75 14.95 -4.10
N LYS A 66 20.01 13.76 -3.59
CA LYS A 66 19.49 12.53 -4.18
C LYS A 66 18.34 11.98 -3.33
N PRO A 67 17.08 11.97 -3.84
CA PRO A 67 15.97 11.33 -3.13
C PRO A 67 16.31 9.89 -2.77
N SER A 68 16.06 9.53 -1.51
CA SER A 68 16.35 8.20 -0.98
C SER A 68 15.53 7.94 0.29
N PRO A 69 15.07 6.71 0.54
CA PRO A 69 15.18 5.54 -0.34
C PRO A 69 14.26 5.64 -1.58
N THR A 70 14.59 4.88 -2.63
CA THR A 70 13.72 4.73 -3.81
C THR A 70 13.21 3.30 -3.90
N VAL A 71 12.01 3.14 -4.44
CA VAL A 71 11.30 1.85 -4.53
C VAL A 71 10.63 1.69 -5.90
N LYS A 72 10.25 0.46 -6.25
CA LYS A 72 9.50 0.16 -7.49
C LYS A 72 8.02 -0.05 -7.20
N ILE A 73 7.19 0.31 -8.17
CA ILE A 73 5.75 0.04 -8.18
C ILE A 73 5.43 -0.63 -9.53
N PRO A 74 5.04 -1.93 -9.57
CA PRO A 74 4.88 -2.84 -8.42
C PRO A 74 6.21 -3.22 -7.74
N GLY A 75 6.13 -3.68 -6.50
CA GLY A 75 7.26 -4.19 -5.71
C GLY A 75 7.40 -3.60 -4.30
N VAL A 76 6.88 -2.41 -4.06
CA VAL A 76 6.92 -1.74 -2.73
C VAL A 76 6.00 -2.39 -1.70
N TYR A 77 4.89 -3.00 -2.14
CA TYR A 77 3.91 -3.64 -1.27
C TYR A 77 3.80 -5.12 -1.57
N THR A 78 3.72 -5.92 -0.52
CA THR A 78 3.46 -7.36 -0.57
C THR A 78 1.99 -7.69 -0.29
N GLY A 79 1.28 -6.81 0.43
CA GLY A 79 -0.09 -7.00 0.90
C GLY A 79 -0.19 -7.68 2.27
N HIS A 80 0.92 -8.17 2.82
CA HIS A 80 1.02 -8.82 4.13
C HIS A 80 1.63 -7.91 5.20
N GLU A 81 1.88 -6.64 4.88
CA GLU A 81 2.32 -5.66 5.87
C GLU A 81 1.25 -5.51 6.97
N ASP A 82 1.68 -5.37 8.23
CA ASP A 82 0.78 -5.14 9.38
C ASP A 82 -0.13 -3.90 9.21
N SER A 83 0.19 -3.02 8.25
CA SER A 83 -0.62 -1.83 7.91
C SER A 83 -1.51 -1.98 6.68
N LEU A 84 -1.46 -3.14 6.03
CA LEU A 84 -2.29 -3.54 4.88
C LEU A 84 -3.12 -4.80 5.16
N GLU A 85 -2.74 -5.62 6.14
CA GLU A 85 -3.50 -6.76 6.65
C GLU A 85 -3.75 -6.60 8.17
N LEU A 86 -4.77 -5.80 8.52
CA LEU A 86 -5.15 -5.48 9.90
C LEU A 86 -6.64 -5.23 10.07
N SER A 87 -7.14 -5.44 11.29
CA SER A 87 -8.45 -4.98 11.73
C SER A 87 -8.33 -3.58 12.34
N ILE A 88 -9.03 -2.58 11.78
CA ILE A 88 -9.05 -1.21 12.34
C ILE A 88 -10.14 -1.00 13.41
N TYR A 89 -11.00 -2.01 13.62
CA TYR A 89 -12.16 -1.93 14.52
C TYR A 89 -11.92 -2.65 15.85
N TYR A 90 -11.35 -3.84 15.82
CA TYR A 90 -11.10 -4.63 17.01
C TYR A 90 -10.01 -5.72 16.79
N PRO A 91 -9.06 -5.90 17.73
CA PRO A 91 -8.70 -4.91 18.75
C PRO A 91 -8.22 -3.62 18.05
N ILE A 92 -8.58 -2.45 18.60
CA ILE A 92 -8.20 -1.17 17.97
C ILE A 92 -6.67 -1.04 18.02
N PRO A 93 -5.97 -0.92 16.88
CA PRO A 93 -4.53 -0.76 16.88
C PRO A 93 -4.11 0.50 17.65
N GLU A 94 -3.16 0.37 18.58
CA GLU A 94 -2.60 1.51 19.30
C GLU A 94 -1.74 2.40 18.40
N ASN A 95 -1.08 1.76 17.42
CA ASN A 95 -0.16 2.39 16.49
C ASN A 95 -0.54 1.98 15.06
N TYR A 96 -0.40 2.91 14.12
CA TYR A 96 -0.54 2.64 12.69
C TYR A 96 0.69 3.22 11.98
N GLN A 97 1.50 2.34 11.40
CA GLN A 97 2.66 2.72 10.61
C GLN A 97 2.31 2.57 9.13
N PRO A 98 2.20 3.65 8.35
CA PRO A 98 1.89 3.55 6.92
C PRO A 98 2.89 2.63 6.18
N PRO A 99 2.43 1.85 5.19
CA PRO A 99 3.30 0.96 4.42
C PRO A 99 4.20 1.77 3.48
N GLY A 100 5.34 1.18 3.12
CA GLY A 100 6.27 1.74 2.15
C GLY A 100 7.51 2.37 2.78
N PRO A 101 8.32 3.08 1.99
CA PRO A 101 9.58 3.63 2.45
C PRO A 101 9.39 4.75 3.47
N ALA A 102 10.44 5.04 4.23
CA ALA A 102 10.52 6.25 5.04
C ALA A 102 10.34 7.51 4.17
N VAL A 103 9.70 8.54 4.74
CA VAL A 103 9.50 9.83 4.08
C VAL A 103 10.85 10.50 3.84
N TRP A 104 10.99 11.11 2.66
CA TRP A 104 12.15 11.91 2.27
C TRP A 104 11.78 13.40 2.16
N PRO A 105 12.68 14.34 2.50
CA PRO A 105 13.95 14.13 3.20
C PRO A 105 13.72 13.64 4.62
N SER A 106 14.74 13.12 5.30
CA SER A 106 14.63 12.68 6.69
C SER A 106 14.62 13.89 7.63
N ASN A 107 13.60 14.74 7.54
CA ASN A 107 13.49 15.99 8.29
C ASN A 107 12.95 15.78 9.72
N GLY A 108 13.46 14.75 10.40
CA GLY A 108 13.24 14.52 11.84
C GLY A 108 11.80 14.16 12.25
N SER A 109 10.88 13.99 11.30
CA SER A 109 9.57 13.41 11.59
C SER A 109 9.75 11.91 11.76
N SER A 110 9.68 11.47 13.01
CA SER A 110 9.83 10.10 13.48
C SER A 110 8.64 9.21 13.07
N ASP A 111 8.29 9.19 11.79
CA ASP A 111 7.45 8.14 11.21
C ASP A 111 8.41 7.09 10.63
N SER A 112 9.08 6.37 11.54
CA SER A 112 10.05 5.33 11.21
C SER A 112 9.34 4.17 10.51
N ALA A 113 9.46 4.08 9.19
CA ALA A 113 9.05 2.90 8.44
C ALA A 113 10.06 1.76 8.66
N PRO A 114 9.63 0.51 8.94
CA PRO A 114 10.50 -0.63 8.80
C PRO A 114 10.80 -0.87 7.31
N ALA A 115 12.01 -1.34 7.03
CA ALA A 115 12.35 -1.86 5.73
C ALA A 115 11.53 -3.15 5.48
N SER A 116 10.54 -3.11 4.60
CA SER A 116 9.96 -4.34 4.04
C SER A 116 11.08 -5.10 3.33
N SER A 117 11.33 -6.32 3.79
CA SER A 117 12.32 -7.26 3.28
C SER A 117 11.94 -7.72 1.88
N ALA A 118 12.27 -6.92 0.88
CA ALA A 118 12.26 -7.36 -0.51
C ALA A 118 13.42 -8.34 -0.74
N ALA A 119 13.15 -9.63 -0.56
CA ALA A 119 14.00 -10.70 -1.06
C ALA A 119 13.82 -10.83 -2.58
N ALA A 120 14.79 -10.36 -3.35
CA ALA A 120 15.08 -10.87 -4.69
C ALA A 120 16.54 -10.56 -5.04
N ALA A 121 17.41 -11.54 -4.79
CA ALA A 121 18.76 -11.59 -5.29
C ALA A 121 18.77 -11.97 -6.78
N ALA A 122 19.59 -11.30 -7.59
CA ALA A 122 20.26 -11.85 -8.77
C ALA A 122 21.46 -10.94 -9.16
N PRO A 123 22.51 -11.47 -9.85
CA PRO A 123 23.90 -11.10 -9.54
C PRO A 123 24.65 -10.25 -10.60
N ALA A 124 25.79 -9.74 -10.13
CA ALA A 124 27.10 -9.51 -10.77
C ALA A 124 27.27 -8.49 -11.92
N SER A 125 28.10 -7.46 -11.70
CA SER A 125 29.53 -7.43 -12.11
C SER A 125 30.07 -6.01 -12.13
N SER A 126 31.16 -5.80 -11.38
CA SER A 126 31.92 -4.57 -11.29
C SER A 126 33.16 -4.63 -12.18
N SER A 127 33.32 -3.63 -13.05
CA SER A 127 34.63 -3.24 -13.57
C SER A 127 34.71 -1.71 -13.62
N SER A 128 35.73 -1.19 -12.94
CA SER A 128 36.10 0.20 -12.74
C SER A 128 36.74 0.85 -13.98
N ALA A 129 36.42 2.12 -14.28
CA ALA A 129 37.38 3.23 -14.25
C ALA A 129 36.86 4.56 -14.88
N SER A 130 37.24 5.65 -14.20
CA SER A 130 37.32 7.10 -14.45
C SER A 130 36.86 7.82 -15.75
N VAL A 131 36.05 8.86 -15.49
CA VAL A 131 36.17 10.30 -15.82
C VAL A 131 36.73 10.74 -17.19
N LYS A 132 35.90 11.43 -18.00
CA LYS A 132 36.13 12.83 -18.45
C LYS A 132 34.90 13.45 -19.13
N VAL A 133 34.58 14.68 -18.76
CA VAL A 133 33.59 15.56 -19.42
C VAL A 133 34.25 16.24 -20.65
N PRO A 134 33.50 16.43 -21.74
CA PRO A 134 33.30 17.78 -22.25
C PRO A 134 31.84 18.07 -22.69
N ALA A 135 31.57 19.36 -22.91
CA ALA A 135 30.28 20.03 -23.02
C ALA A 135 29.63 20.02 -24.41
N THR A 136 28.34 20.44 -24.42
CA THR A 136 27.46 20.87 -25.55
C THR A 136 26.95 19.74 -26.47
N THR A 137 25.70 19.68 -26.93
CA THR A 137 24.66 20.67 -27.29
C THR A 137 23.26 20.07 -27.08
N ALA A 138 22.24 20.94 -26.99
CA ALA A 138 20.84 20.55 -26.83
C ALA A 138 20.30 19.77 -28.04
N SER A 139 19.62 18.65 -27.80
CA SER A 139 18.80 17.95 -28.79
C SER A 139 17.39 17.74 -28.25
N SER A 140 16.43 18.26 -29.01
CA SER A 140 15.00 17.99 -28.89
C SER A 140 14.76 16.49 -28.99
N ALA A 141 13.98 15.94 -28.05
CA ALA A 141 13.49 14.57 -28.10
C ALA A 141 11.95 14.63 -28.12
N ASP A 142 11.38 14.02 -29.17
CA ASP A 142 9.95 13.83 -29.42
C ASP A 142 9.19 13.23 -28.21
N PRO A 143 7.88 13.51 -28.07
CA PRO A 143 7.06 12.91 -27.02
C PRO A 143 6.86 11.41 -27.28
N THR A 144 7.30 10.58 -26.33
CA THR A 144 7.02 9.14 -26.31
C THR A 144 5.58 8.90 -25.88
N THR A 145 4.71 8.59 -26.83
CA THR A 145 3.34 8.11 -26.58
C THR A 145 3.40 6.75 -25.90
N MET A 146 3.04 6.65 -24.62
CA MET A 146 2.80 5.35 -23.98
C MET A 146 1.37 4.90 -24.26
N ALA A 147 1.22 3.88 -25.12
CA ALA A 147 -0.04 3.19 -25.33
C ALA A 147 -0.19 2.04 -24.32
N THR A 148 -1.23 2.11 -23.49
CA THR A 148 -1.60 1.02 -22.57
C THR A 148 -2.37 -0.06 -23.34
N VAL A 149 -1.75 -1.23 -23.53
CA VAL A 149 -2.46 -2.43 -24.03
C VAL A 149 -3.00 -3.19 -22.81
N VAL A 150 -4.32 -3.09 -22.58
CA VAL A 150 -5.04 -3.97 -21.65
C VAL A 150 -5.39 -5.28 -22.37
N LYS A 151 -4.77 -6.38 -21.96
CA LYS A 151 -5.21 -7.72 -22.34
C LYS A 151 -6.24 -8.20 -21.32
N SER A 152 -7.51 -8.04 -21.67
CA SER A 152 -8.63 -8.67 -20.97
C SER A 152 -8.72 -10.13 -21.37
N SER A 153 -8.59 -11.03 -20.40
CA SER A 153 -9.01 -12.43 -20.55
C SER A 153 -9.68 -12.87 -19.26
N MET A 154 -10.99 -12.63 -19.17
CA MET A 154 -11.87 -13.33 -18.23
C MET A 154 -12.17 -14.73 -18.80
N PRO A 155 -11.99 -15.82 -18.04
CA PRO A 155 -12.82 -16.99 -18.25
C PRO A 155 -14.15 -16.78 -17.52
N ALA A 156 -15.24 -16.89 -18.29
CA ALA A 156 -16.58 -17.09 -17.75
C ALA A 156 -16.64 -18.46 -17.07
N SER A 157 -17.10 -18.51 -15.82
CA SER A 157 -17.52 -19.75 -15.19
C SER A 157 -18.91 -19.57 -14.59
N THR A 158 -19.88 -20.10 -15.33
CA THR A 158 -21.24 -20.40 -14.88
C THR A 158 -21.22 -21.53 -13.86
N ALA A 159 -21.75 -21.30 -12.65
CA ALA A 159 -22.38 -22.34 -11.85
C ALA A 159 -23.35 -21.75 -10.80
N THR A 160 -24.63 -21.97 -11.08
CA THR A 160 -25.77 -22.32 -10.22
C THR A 160 -25.52 -22.50 -8.72
N GLY A 161 -26.38 -21.89 -7.90
CA GLY A 161 -26.30 -21.97 -6.44
C GLY A 161 -26.66 -23.33 -5.84
N SER A 162 -26.08 -23.63 -4.68
CA SER A 162 -26.74 -24.31 -3.56
C SER A 162 -25.95 -24.13 -2.26
N VAL A 163 -26.70 -24.16 -1.17
CA VAL A 163 -26.36 -24.00 0.25
C VAL A 163 -25.36 -25.08 0.71
N GLY A 164 -24.19 -24.66 1.22
CA GLY A 164 -23.20 -25.56 1.80
C GLY A 164 -22.25 -24.80 2.72
N GLY A 165 -22.30 -25.11 4.03
CA GLY A 165 -21.42 -24.53 5.04
C GLY A 165 -19.95 -24.78 4.68
N SER A 166 -19.17 -23.71 4.63
CA SER A 166 -17.78 -23.74 4.21
C SER A 166 -16.92 -24.44 5.26
N SER A 167 -16.48 -25.66 4.97
CA SER A 167 -15.53 -26.44 5.77
C SER A 167 -14.13 -25.81 5.68
N GLY A 168 -13.86 -24.86 6.55
CA GLY A 168 -12.55 -24.24 6.75
C GLY A 168 -12.46 -23.69 8.17
N THR A 169 -11.29 -23.21 8.57
CA THR A 169 -11.08 -22.49 9.84
C THR A 169 -10.82 -21.02 9.53
N SER A 170 -11.55 -20.10 10.17
CA SER A 170 -11.34 -18.65 10.07
C SER A 170 -10.03 -18.27 10.75
N LYS A 171 -9.20 -17.47 10.07
CA LYS A 171 -7.94 -16.97 10.63
C LYS A 171 -8.19 -16.04 11.82
N LYS A 172 -7.16 -15.82 12.67
CA LYS A 172 -7.24 -14.81 13.73
C LYS A 172 -7.65 -13.46 13.10
N TYR A 173 -8.58 -12.78 13.76
CA TYR A 173 -9.25 -11.55 13.33
C TYR A 173 -10.21 -11.66 12.12
N GLN A 174 -10.51 -12.87 11.64
CA GLN A 174 -11.53 -13.07 10.59
C GLN A 174 -12.94 -13.24 11.14
N GLN A 175 -13.95 -12.93 10.33
CA GLN A 175 -15.33 -13.23 10.66
C GLN A 175 -15.52 -14.74 10.83
N CYS A 176 -16.18 -15.15 11.91
CA CYS A 176 -16.49 -16.53 12.26
C CYS A 176 -17.98 -16.73 12.58
N GLY A 177 -18.80 -15.70 12.40
CA GLY A 177 -20.21 -15.74 12.72
C GLY A 177 -20.92 -14.42 12.49
N GLY A 178 -22.22 -14.42 12.76
CA GLY A 178 -23.12 -13.29 12.53
C GLY A 178 -24.34 -13.68 11.69
N LYS A 179 -25.45 -12.95 11.85
CA LYS A 179 -26.69 -13.17 11.08
C LYS A 179 -26.41 -13.11 9.57
N GLY A 180 -26.70 -14.21 8.87
CA GLY A 180 -26.52 -14.35 7.42
C GLY A 180 -25.12 -14.77 6.97
N TYR A 181 -24.16 -14.94 7.89
CA TYR A 181 -22.83 -15.43 7.56
C TYR A 181 -22.87 -16.94 7.23
N THR A 182 -22.33 -17.33 6.08
CA THR A 182 -22.30 -18.73 5.59
C THR A 182 -20.89 -19.31 5.50
N GLY A 183 -19.89 -18.62 6.05
CA GLY A 183 -18.48 -19.05 6.04
C GLY A 183 -18.10 -19.92 7.25
N PRO A 184 -16.78 -20.18 7.43
CA PRO A 184 -16.23 -20.93 8.56
C PRO A 184 -16.63 -20.40 9.94
N SER A 185 -17.16 -21.27 10.81
CA SER A 185 -17.51 -20.90 12.19
C SER A 185 -16.42 -21.21 13.23
N GLU A 186 -15.46 -22.05 12.87
CA GLU A 186 -14.33 -22.40 13.73
C GLU A 186 -13.16 -21.48 13.47
N CYS A 187 -12.46 -21.08 14.53
CA CYS A 187 -11.28 -20.21 14.45
C CYS A 187 -9.99 -21.03 14.45
N GLU A 188 -8.95 -20.52 13.78
CA GLU A 188 -7.65 -21.19 13.78
C GLU A 188 -7.12 -21.38 15.19
N SER A 189 -6.31 -22.43 15.38
CA SER A 189 -5.79 -22.81 16.70
C SER A 189 -5.14 -21.62 17.41
N GLY A 190 -5.59 -21.36 18.64
CA GLY A 190 -5.14 -20.21 19.44
C GLY A 190 -6.04 -18.98 19.37
N SER A 191 -7.17 -19.03 18.65
CA SER A 191 -8.21 -17.98 18.65
C SER A 191 -9.61 -18.54 18.89
N THR A 192 -10.51 -17.71 19.43
CA THR A 192 -11.90 -18.08 19.75
C THR A 192 -12.88 -17.17 19.01
N CYS A 193 -13.97 -17.73 18.49
CA CYS A 193 -15.01 -16.93 17.86
C CYS A 193 -15.76 -16.09 18.90
N LYS A 194 -15.60 -14.77 18.86
CA LYS A 194 -16.24 -13.82 19.76
C LYS A 194 -17.27 -12.99 19.00
N SER A 195 -18.51 -12.99 19.47
CA SER A 195 -19.56 -12.13 18.91
C SER A 195 -19.32 -10.68 19.28
N LEU A 196 -19.15 -9.83 18.26
CA LEU A 196 -19.01 -8.38 18.41
C LEU A 196 -20.37 -7.69 18.29
N ASN A 197 -21.22 -8.17 17.37
CA ASN A 197 -22.62 -7.76 17.26
C ASN A 197 -23.46 -8.87 16.59
N ASP A 198 -24.76 -8.66 16.47
CA ASP A 198 -25.72 -9.58 15.87
C ASP A 198 -25.35 -10.07 14.46
N TYR A 199 -24.67 -9.24 13.67
CA TYR A 199 -24.31 -9.52 12.28
C TYR A 199 -22.84 -9.91 12.09
N TYR A 200 -22.02 -9.84 13.15
CA TYR A 200 -20.58 -10.02 13.05
C TYR A 200 -19.96 -10.61 14.33
N SER A 201 -19.36 -11.80 14.19
CA SER A 201 -18.49 -12.44 15.17
C SER A 201 -17.09 -12.60 14.58
N GLN A 202 -16.03 -12.40 15.36
CA GLN A 202 -14.64 -12.41 14.90
C GLN A 202 -13.78 -13.36 15.74
N CYS A 203 -12.81 -14.03 15.11
CA CYS A 203 -11.80 -14.84 15.79
C CYS A 203 -10.82 -13.96 16.56
N LEU A 204 -10.72 -14.14 17.88
CA LEU A 204 -9.82 -13.36 18.76
C LEU A 204 -8.94 -14.25 19.62
#